data_AF-A0A8I0GT93-F1
#
_entry.id   AF-A0A8I0GT93-F1
#
_cell.length_a   1.000
_cell.length_b   1.000
_cell.length_c   1.000
_cell.angle_alpha   90.00
_cell.angle_beta   90.00
_cell.angle_gamma   90.00
#
_symmetry.space_group_name_H-M   'P 1'
#
loop_
_entity.id
_entity.type
_entity.pdbx_description
1 polymer ?
#
loop_
_entity_poly.entity_id
_entity_poly.type
_entity_poly.pdbx_seq_one_letter_code
_entity_poly.pdbx_strand_id
1 'polypeptide(L)'
;MSVSEPTMIGVAEATHSKLQRLKEDGHFREMADAYRFGIGLALAQGVTPREISSKTVFSVATIDPQQELRSAIQAVLGDSLDGIPVYKMAERLADWGINELYAMAEIGEIDVVALFNQVQASNSSE
;
A
#
# COMPACT_ATOMS: atom_id res chain seq x y z
N MET A 1 1.29 23.12 -12.33
CA MET A 1 0.83 22.16 -13.34
C MET A 1 0.02 21.10 -12.62
N SER A 2 -1.19 20.76 -13.07
CA SER A 2 -1.94 19.65 -12.46
C SER A 2 -1.32 18.35 -12.95
N VAL A 3 -0.72 17.59 -12.03
CA VAL A 3 -0.22 16.25 -12.32
C VAL A 3 -1.42 15.37 -12.65
N SER A 4 -1.39 14.69 -13.81
CA SER A 4 -2.50 13.83 -14.21
C SER A 4 -2.45 12.51 -13.46
N GLU A 5 -3.56 12.17 -12.81
CA GLU A 5 -3.69 10.91 -12.10
C GLU A 5 -3.98 9.74 -13.07
N PRO A 6 -3.40 8.55 -12.85
CA PRO A 6 -3.77 7.36 -13.59
C PRO A 6 -5.16 6.87 -13.18
N THR A 7 -5.89 6.24 -14.10
CA THR A 7 -7.18 5.58 -13.83
C THR A 7 -7.02 4.10 -13.45
N MET A 8 -5.84 3.54 -13.71
CA MET A 8 -5.47 2.16 -13.43
C MET A 8 -4.17 2.13 -12.62
N ILE A 9 -4.13 1.26 -11.62
CA ILE A 9 -3.00 1.12 -10.69
C ILE A 9 -2.69 -0.34 -10.44
N GLY A 10 -1.50 -0.63 -9.95
CA GLY A 10 -1.14 -1.95 -9.46
C GLY A 10 0.16 -1.95 -8.68
N VAL A 11 0.94 -3.00 -8.86
CA VAL A 11 2.21 -3.26 -8.16
C VAL A 11 3.22 -3.86 -9.12
N ALA A 12 4.47 -4.06 -8.69
CA ALA A 12 5.45 -4.81 -9.46
C ALA A 12 4.97 -6.26 -9.68
N GLU A 13 5.40 -6.89 -10.77
CA GLU A 13 4.98 -8.25 -11.13
C GLU A 13 5.22 -9.26 -9.99
N ALA A 14 6.40 -9.22 -9.36
CA ALA A 14 6.73 -10.12 -8.26
C ALA A 14 5.80 -9.92 -7.05
N THR A 15 5.43 -8.67 -6.77
CA THR A 15 4.49 -8.32 -5.70
C THR A 15 3.06 -8.73 -6.06
N HIS A 16 2.68 -8.69 -7.34
CA HIS A 16 1.37 -9.16 -7.78
C HIS A 16 1.16 -10.65 -7.47
N SER A 17 2.17 -11.50 -7.70
CA SER A 17 2.10 -12.92 -7.32
C SER A 17 1.93 -13.12 -5.81
N LYS A 18 2.60 -12.31 -4.99
CA LYS A 18 2.43 -12.32 -3.52
C LYS A 18 1.03 -11.88 -3.10
N LEU A 19 0.50 -10.86 -3.76
CA LEU A 19 -0.86 -10.37 -3.54
C LEU A 19 -1.91 -11.43 -3.84
N GLN A 20 -1.73 -12.21 -4.92
CA GLN A 20 -2.59 -13.35 -5.23
C GLN A 20 -2.52 -14.41 -4.13
N ARG A 21 -1.32 -14.75 -3.66
CA ARG A 21 -1.11 -15.71 -2.57
C ARG A 21 -1.78 -15.31 -1.27
N LEU A 22 -1.62 -14.05 -0.84
CA LEU A 22 -2.29 -13.52 0.35
C LEU A 22 -3.83 -13.71 0.31
N LYS A 23 -4.43 -13.66 -0.89
CA LYS A 23 -5.84 -13.99 -1.07
C LYS A 23 -6.09 -15.50 -1.06
N GLU A 24 -5.36 -16.25 -1.86
CA GLU A 24 -5.53 -17.70 -2.03
C GLU A 24 -5.36 -18.47 -0.72
N ASP A 25 -4.43 -18.02 0.13
CA ASP A 25 -4.14 -18.61 1.44
C ASP A 25 -5.12 -18.13 2.52
N GLY A 26 -6.07 -17.25 2.16
CA GLY A 26 -7.17 -16.82 3.04
C GLY A 26 -6.82 -15.70 4.03
N HIS A 27 -5.62 -15.13 3.97
CA HIS A 27 -5.24 -13.97 4.80
C HIS A 27 -6.08 -12.74 4.49
N PHE A 28 -6.47 -12.57 3.22
CA PHE A 28 -7.40 -11.53 2.79
C PHE A 28 -8.49 -12.13 1.93
N ARG A 29 -9.70 -11.57 2.05
CA ARG A 29 -10.86 -12.00 1.25
C ARG A 29 -10.67 -11.64 -0.22
N GLU A 30 -10.26 -10.40 -0.50
CA GLU A 30 -9.96 -9.92 -1.84
C GLU A 30 -8.56 -9.29 -1.93
N MET A 31 -7.94 -9.37 -3.11
CA MET A 31 -6.65 -8.71 -3.37
C MET A 31 -6.75 -7.18 -3.19
N ALA A 32 -7.92 -6.60 -3.46
CA ALA A 32 -8.17 -5.18 -3.25
C ALA A 32 -8.08 -4.82 -1.76
N ASP A 33 -8.53 -5.68 -0.85
CA ASP A 33 -8.46 -5.45 0.59
C ASP A 33 -6.99 -5.45 1.05
N ALA A 34 -6.21 -6.45 0.62
CA ALA A 34 -4.78 -6.54 0.88
C ALA A 34 -4.00 -5.33 0.32
N TYR A 35 -4.38 -4.87 -0.88
CA TYR A 35 -3.76 -3.69 -1.50
C TYR A 35 -4.01 -2.42 -0.68
N ARG A 36 -5.26 -2.17 -0.28
CA ARG A 36 -5.62 -1.03 0.57
C ARG A 36 -4.93 -1.12 1.93
N PHE A 37 -4.88 -2.31 2.53
CA PHE A 37 -4.20 -2.54 3.79
C PHE A 37 -2.69 -2.25 3.67
N GLY A 38 -2.05 -2.72 2.60
CA GLY A 38 -0.64 -2.47 2.33
C GLY A 38 -0.31 -0.97 2.27
N ILE A 39 -1.18 -0.16 1.63
CA ILE A 39 -1.05 1.31 1.63
C ILE A 39 -1.12 1.86 3.06
N GLY A 40 -2.15 1.48 3.81
CA GLY A 40 -2.34 1.94 5.18
C GLY A 40 -1.16 1.57 6.09
N LEU A 41 -0.66 0.35 5.97
CA LEU A 41 0.52 -0.14 6.69
C LEU A 41 1.76 0.69 6.38
N ALA A 42 2.03 0.94 5.09
CA ALA A 42 3.16 1.75 4.66
C ALA A 42 3.09 3.18 5.22
N LEU A 43 1.91 3.81 5.12
CA LEU A 43 1.68 5.15 5.68
C LEU A 43 1.86 5.17 7.20
N ALA A 44 1.32 4.18 7.91
CA ALA A 44 1.42 4.09 9.36
C ALA A 44 2.86 3.90 9.85
N GLN A 45 3.71 3.24 9.05
CA GLN A 45 5.13 3.07 9.35
C GLN A 45 6.01 4.23 8.87
N GLY A 46 5.44 5.26 8.24
CA GLY A 46 6.20 6.43 7.77
C GLY A 46 7.25 6.11 6.70
N VAL A 47 7.06 5.02 5.94
CA VAL A 47 8.07 4.59 4.97
C VAL A 47 8.10 5.50 3.75
N THR A 48 9.30 5.69 3.19
CA THR A 48 9.48 6.31 1.87
C THR A 48 9.74 5.21 0.84
N PRO A 49 8.70 4.72 0.14
CA PRO A 49 8.86 3.58 -0.76
C PRO A 49 9.61 3.97 -2.03
N ARG A 50 10.44 3.04 -2.52
CA ARG A 50 11.18 3.21 -3.78
C ARG A 50 10.23 3.28 -4.99
N GLU A 51 10.73 3.83 -6.08
CA GLU A 51 10.04 3.75 -7.37
C GLU A 51 9.95 2.30 -7.87
N ILE A 52 8.84 1.99 -8.53
CA ILE A 52 8.55 0.68 -9.09
C ILE A 52 8.05 0.80 -10.52
N SER A 53 8.29 -0.23 -11.33
CA SER A 53 7.58 -0.45 -12.58
C SER A 53 6.35 -1.32 -12.28
N SER A 54 5.17 -0.70 -12.19
CA SER A 54 3.93 -1.41 -11.93
C SER A 54 3.31 -1.97 -13.21
N LYS A 55 2.64 -3.12 -13.08
CA LYS A 55 1.59 -3.52 -14.04
C LYS A 55 0.24 -3.13 -13.46
N THR A 56 -0.66 -2.65 -14.32
CA THR A 56 -2.02 -2.28 -13.92
C THR A 56 -2.82 -3.52 -13.51
N VAL A 57 -3.38 -3.51 -12.30
CA VAL A 57 -4.16 -4.62 -11.72
C VAL A 57 -5.59 -4.18 -11.42
N PHE A 58 -5.77 -2.94 -10.95
CA PHE A 58 -7.05 -2.43 -10.47
C PHE A 58 -7.41 -1.11 -11.13
N SER A 59 -8.70 -0.85 -11.26
CA SER A 59 -9.17 0.51 -11.51
C SER A 59 -9.12 1.32 -10.21
N VAL A 60 -8.78 2.60 -10.30
CA VAL A 60 -8.84 3.51 -9.15
C VAL A 60 -10.24 3.56 -8.57
N ALA A 61 -11.28 3.53 -9.40
CA ALA A 61 -12.66 3.50 -8.93
C ALA A 61 -13.00 2.26 -8.08
N THR A 62 -12.28 1.16 -8.28
CA THR A 62 -12.40 -0.04 -7.43
C THR A 62 -11.66 0.13 -6.11
N ILE A 63 -10.45 0.69 -6.14
CA ILE A 63 -9.60 0.81 -4.93
C ILE A 63 -10.03 1.97 -4.05
N ASP A 64 -10.40 3.10 -4.62
CA ASP A 64 -10.68 4.35 -3.92
C ASP A 64 -11.89 5.09 -4.53
N PRO A 65 -13.10 4.51 -4.46
CA PRO A 65 -14.28 5.08 -5.10
C PRO A 65 -14.64 6.49 -4.59
N GLN A 66 -14.31 6.78 -3.34
CA GLN A 66 -14.63 8.02 -2.64
C GLN A 66 -13.42 8.96 -2.50
N GLN A 67 -12.26 8.60 -3.05
CA GLN A 67 -11.01 9.35 -2.95
C GLN A 67 -10.50 9.54 -1.50
N GLU A 68 -10.86 8.63 -0.60
CA GLU A 68 -10.44 8.65 0.80
C GLU A 68 -8.96 8.28 0.92
N LEU A 69 -8.48 7.29 0.16
CA LEU A 69 -7.06 6.93 0.16
C LEU A 69 -6.22 8.05 -0.44
N ARG A 70 -6.67 8.66 -1.52
CA ARG A 70 -6.04 9.85 -2.10
C ARG A 70 -5.92 10.96 -1.06
N SER A 71 -7.01 11.26 -0.36
CA SER A 71 -7.03 12.30 0.67
C SER A 71 -6.09 11.96 1.83
N ALA A 72 -6.06 10.70 2.28
CA ALA A 72 -5.18 10.24 3.34
C ALA A 72 -3.69 10.34 2.96
N ILE A 73 -3.31 9.87 1.76
CA ILE A 73 -1.93 9.96 1.27
C ILE A 73 -1.49 11.42 1.17
N GLN A 74 -2.34 12.30 0.64
CA GLN A 74 -2.04 13.73 0.57
C GLN A 74 -1.89 14.37 1.94
N ALA A 75 -2.74 14.01 2.91
CA ALA A 75 -2.67 14.54 4.26
C ALA A 75 -1.42 14.10 5.01
N VAL A 76 -0.98 12.84 4.81
CA VAL A 76 0.20 12.28 5.50
C VAL A 76 1.50 12.71 4.83
N LEU A 77 1.61 12.64 3.51
CA LEU A 77 2.87 12.89 2.80
C LEU A 77 3.05 14.35 2.38
N GLY A 78 1.95 15.07 2.12
CA GLY A 78 1.97 16.49 1.76
C GLY A 78 3.01 16.82 0.68
N ASP A 79 3.94 17.70 1.03
CA ASP A 79 5.01 18.18 0.16
C ASP A 79 6.00 17.07 -0.27
N SER A 80 6.09 15.98 0.50
CA SER A 80 6.97 14.83 0.21
C SER A 80 6.55 14.05 -1.04
N LEU A 81 5.36 14.34 -1.60
CA LEU A 81 4.95 13.79 -2.89
C LEU A 81 5.79 14.32 -4.07
N ASP A 82 6.42 15.49 -3.95
CA ASP A 82 7.34 16.05 -4.95
C ASP A 82 6.86 15.93 -6.42
N GLY A 83 5.59 16.28 -6.66
CA GLY A 83 4.99 16.23 -8.00
C GLY A 83 4.66 14.81 -8.53
N ILE A 84 4.86 13.76 -7.73
CA ILE A 84 4.40 12.41 -8.04
C ILE A 84 2.87 12.37 -7.97
N PRO A 85 2.16 11.80 -8.97
CA PRO A 85 0.72 11.59 -8.88
C PRO A 85 0.39 10.76 -7.63
N VAL A 86 -0.68 11.12 -6.91
CA VAL A 86 -1.01 10.49 -5.63
C VAL A 86 -1.22 8.99 -5.81
N TYR A 87 -1.88 8.57 -6.89
CA TYR A 87 -2.09 7.15 -7.14
C TYR A 87 -0.83 6.43 -7.63
N LYS A 88 0.17 7.14 -8.18
CA LYS A 88 1.51 6.57 -8.40
C LYS A 88 2.26 6.35 -7.10
N MET A 89 2.10 7.24 -6.12
CA MET A 89 2.61 7.00 -4.77
C MET A 89 1.86 5.84 -4.10
N ALA A 90 0.55 5.73 -4.29
CA ALA A 90 -0.24 4.60 -3.79
C ALA A 90 0.28 3.25 -4.31
N GLU A 91 0.70 3.15 -5.58
CA GLU A 91 1.34 1.94 -6.11
C GLU A 91 2.61 1.57 -5.35
N ARG A 92 3.47 2.56 -5.04
CA ARG A 92 4.73 2.34 -4.31
C ARG A 92 4.47 1.91 -2.86
N LEU A 93 3.53 2.57 -2.19
CA LEU A 93 3.12 2.23 -0.82
C LEU A 93 2.51 0.83 -0.76
N ALA A 94 1.61 0.50 -1.69
CA ALA A 94 1.00 -0.81 -1.77
C ALA A 94 2.05 -1.90 -2.04
N ASP A 95 2.97 -1.68 -2.98
CA ASP A 95 4.02 -2.63 -3.30
C ASP A 95 4.89 -2.95 -2.07
N TRP A 96 5.31 -1.92 -1.34
CA TRP A 96 6.04 -2.12 -0.09
C TRP A 96 5.19 -2.88 0.95
N GLY A 97 3.98 -2.40 1.23
CA GLY A 97 3.12 -2.99 2.26
C GLY A 97 2.72 -4.44 1.98
N ILE A 98 2.47 -4.81 0.73
CA ILE A 98 2.18 -6.20 0.34
C ILE A 98 3.39 -7.09 0.55
N ASN A 99 4.61 -6.60 0.27
CA ASN A 99 5.82 -7.35 0.53
C ASN A 99 6.00 -7.64 2.03
N GLU A 100 5.69 -6.67 2.90
CA GLU A 100 5.73 -6.85 4.35
C GLU A 100 4.65 -7.82 4.84
N LEU A 101 3.41 -7.65 4.39
CA LEU A 101 2.31 -8.57 4.74
C LEU A 101 2.62 -10.00 4.34
N TYR A 102 3.18 -10.19 3.15
CA TYR A 102 3.60 -11.50 2.67
C TYR A 102 4.74 -12.07 3.51
N ALA A 103 5.74 -11.26 3.86
CA ALA A 103 6.83 -11.71 4.73
C ALA A 103 6.33 -12.16 6.11
N MET A 104 5.31 -11.49 6.66
CA MET A 104 4.67 -11.88 7.92
C MET A 104 3.89 -13.19 7.77
N ALA A 105 3.12 -13.33 6.68
CA ALA A 105 2.39 -14.56 6.37
C ALA A 105 3.32 -15.78 6.18
N GLU A 106 4.52 -15.59 5.65
CA GLU A 106 5.52 -16.68 5.52
C GLU A 106 6.06 -17.16 6.88
N ILE A 107 6.01 -16.31 7.91
CA ILE A 107 6.49 -16.63 9.27
C ILE A 107 5.36 -17.25 10.12
N GLY A 108 4.10 -17.19 9.65
CA GLY A 108 2.93 -17.75 10.33
C GLY A 108 1.66 -16.95 10.04
N GLU A 109 0.89 -16.61 11.08
CA GLU A 109 -0.26 -15.72 10.91
C GLU A 109 0.19 -14.25 10.87
N ILE A 110 -0.59 -13.41 10.17
CA ILE A 110 -0.40 -11.95 10.22
C ILE A 110 -0.77 -11.48 11.63
N ASP A 111 0.24 -11.24 12.46
CA ASP A 111 0.07 -10.73 13.82
C ASP A 111 -0.25 -9.23 13.77
N VAL A 112 -1.54 -8.91 13.75
CA VAL A 112 -2.05 -7.53 13.76
C VAL A 112 -1.65 -6.78 15.04
N VAL A 113 -1.45 -7.49 16.16
CA VAL A 113 -1.01 -6.88 17.42
C VAL A 113 0.45 -6.45 17.31
N ALA A 114 1.30 -7.30 16.73
CA ALA A 114 2.70 -6.94 16.45
C ALA A 114 2.79 -5.75 15.49
N LEU A 115 1.96 -5.71 14.44
CA LEU A 115 1.88 -4.58 13.52
C LEU A 115 1.56 -3.27 14.24
N PHE A 116 0.56 -3.28 15.11
CA PHE A 116 0.15 -2.10 15.86
C PHE A 116 1.24 -1.61 16.83
N ASN A 117 1.91 -2.54 17.51
CA ASN A 117 3.02 -2.23 18.39
C ASN A 117 4.22 -1.63 17.63
N GLN A 118 4.51 -2.14 16.44
CA GLN A 118 5.59 -1.61 15.59
C GLN A 118 5.30 -0.17 15.17
N VAL A 119 4.07 0.13 14.75
CA VAL A 119 3.64 1.49 14.41
C VAL A 119 3.76 2.42 15.62
N GLN A 120 3.33 1.99 16.82
CA GLN A 120 3.50 2.81 18.02
C GLN A 120 4.96 3.07 18.38
N ALA A 121 5.84 2.08 18.23
CA ALA A 121 7.26 2.23 18.52
C ALA A 121 7.94 3.22 17.56
N SER A 122 7.61 3.16 16.27
CA SER A 122 8.11 4.12 15.26
C SER A 122 7.67 5.56 15.57
N ASN A 123 6.42 5.76 16.02
CA ASN A 123 5.89 7.09 16.32
C ASN A 123 6.29 7.64 17.70
N SER A 124 6.82 6.79 18.60
CA SER A 124 7.28 7.22 19.94
C SER A 124 8.78 7.59 19.95
N SER A 125 9.44 7.54 18.80
CA SER A 125 10.87 7.82 18.64
C SER A 125 11.16 9.23 18.12
N GLU A 126 10.14 10.09 18.05
CA GLU A 126 10.23 11.54 17.77
C GLU A 126 10.11 12.37 19.07
#